data_AF-A0AAU0P558-F1
#
_entry.id   AF-A0AAU0P558-F1
#
_cell.length_a   1.000
_cell.length_b   1.000
_cell.length_c   1.000
_cell.angle_alpha   90.00
_cell.angle_beta   90.00
_cell.angle_gamma   90.00
#
_symmetry.space_group_name_H-M   'P 1'
#
loop_
_entity.id
_entity.type
_entity.pdbx_description
1 polymer ?
#
loop_
_entity_poly.entity_id
_entity_poly.type
_entity_poly.pdbx_seq_one_letter_code
_entity_poly.pdbx_strand_id
1 'polypeptide(L)' 'MELKEENIVKRVCKEFNITQAELSRKLDVSSATVSDWSKGNIPKMAELALILMLENKEIKEHLENVKNFYNTLQKI' A
#
# COMPACT_ATOMS: atom_id res chain seq x y z
N MET A 1 16.53 -9.01 -19.16
CA MET A 1 16.23 -7.67 -18.62
C MET A 1 15.63 -7.90 -17.25
N GLU A 2 16.45 -7.86 -16.20
CA GLU A 2 15.97 -8.02 -14.83
C GLU A 2 15.04 -6.84 -14.50
N LEU A 3 13.76 -7.13 -14.30
CA LEU A 3 12.81 -6.19 -13.74
C LEU A 3 13.31 -5.90 -12.31
N LYS A 4 14.02 -4.78 -12.12
CA LYS A 4 14.34 -4.29 -10.77
C LYS A 4 13.04 -4.26 -9.98
N GLU A 5 12.96 -5.06 -8.92
CA GLU A 5 11.83 -5.05 -8.00
C GLU A 5 11.48 -3.60 -7.65
N GLU A 6 10.23 -3.20 -7.90
CA GLU A 6 9.78 -1.84 -7.67
C GLU A 6 9.89 -1.53 -6.17
N ASN A 7 10.56 -0.41 -5.82
CA ASN A 7 10.71 0.02 -4.43
C ASN A 7 9.33 0.08 -3.74
N ILE A 8 9.22 -0.50 -2.55
CA ILE A 8 7.95 -0.67 -1.81
C ILE A 8 7.20 0.65 -1.59
N VAL A 9 7.91 1.78 -1.40
CA VAL A 9 7.29 3.10 -1.27
C VAL A 9 6.55 3.49 -2.55
N LYS A 10 7.16 3.24 -3.71
CA LYS A 10 6.55 3.55 -5.03
C LYS A 10 5.34 2.66 -5.28
N ARG A 11 5.45 1.36 -4.97
CA ARG A 11 4.33 0.41 -5.08
C ARG A 11 3.16 0.84 -4.20
N VAL A 12 3.38 1.18 -2.92
CA VAL A 12 2.31 1.69 -2.04
C VAL A 12 1.70 2.97 -2.58
N CYS A 13 2.50 3.94 -2.99
CA CYS A 13 1.98 5.19 -3.56
C CYS A 13 1.08 4.94 -4.77
N LYS A 14 1.49 4.02 -5.66
CA LYS A 14 0.72 3.62 -6.84
C LYS A 14 -0.59 2.91 -6.48
N GLU A 15 -0.53 1.88 -5.63
CA GLU A 15 -1.70 1.06 -5.27
C GLU A 15 -2.77 1.84 -4.49
N PHE A 16 -2.33 2.83 -3.70
CA PHE A 16 -3.24 3.70 -2.97
C PHE A 16 -3.61 4.99 -3.71
N ASN A 17 -3.04 5.22 -4.90
CA ASN A 17 -3.17 6.46 -5.67
C ASN A 17 -2.86 7.71 -4.82
N ILE A 18 -1.73 7.68 -4.12
CA ILE A 18 -1.23 8.76 -3.26
C ILE A 18 0.19 9.17 -3.62
N THR A 19 0.57 10.37 -3.22
CA THR A 19 1.93 10.89 -3.30
C THR A 19 2.78 10.46 -2.09
N GLN A 20 4.11 10.55 -2.20
CA GLN A 20 5.01 10.34 -1.04
C GLN A 20 4.74 11.33 0.10
N ALA A 21 4.29 12.55 -0.21
CA ALA A 21 3.91 13.55 0.78
C ALA A 21 2.61 13.20 1.51
N GLU A 22 1.68 12.49 0.86
CA GLU A 22 0.49 11.97 1.52
C GLU A 22 0.80 10.73 2.34
N LEU A 23 1.70 9.87 1.85
CA LEU A 23 2.20 8.73 2.61
C LEU A 23 2.92 9.18 3.89
N SER A 24 3.74 10.24 3.82
CA SER A 24 4.42 10.78 5.01
C SER A 24 3.44 11.28 6.05
N ARG A 25 2.39 12.00 5.63
CA ARG A 25 1.28 12.42 6.51
C ARG A 25 0.51 11.23 7.11
N LYS A 26 0.26 10.17 6.35
CA LYS A 26 -0.46 8.97 6.84
C LYS A 26 0.33 8.21 7.91
N LEU A 27 1.65 8.16 7.76
CA LEU A 27 2.55 7.45 8.68
C LEU A 27 3.08 8.33 9.81
N ASP A 28 2.68 9.60 9.86
CA ASP A 28 3.16 10.60 10.81
C ASP A 28 4.70 10.70 10.87
N VAL A 29 5.31 10.76 9.68
CA VAL A 29 6.76 10.93 9.52
C VAL A 29 7.06 12.10 8.58
N SER A 30 8.31 12.59 8.60
CA SER A 30 8.72 13.66 7.71
C SER A 30 8.73 13.21 6.23
N SER A 31 8.47 14.13 5.30
CA SER A 31 8.62 13.86 3.86
C SER A 31 10.05 13.46 3.48
N ALA A 32 11.06 13.98 4.20
CA ALA A 32 12.45 13.60 4.00
C ALA A 32 12.69 12.12 4.33
N THR A 33 12.08 11.61 5.41
CA THR A 33 12.13 10.21 5.82
C THR A 33 11.57 9.28 4.75
N VAL A 34 10.38 9.57 4.21
CA VAL A 34 9.79 8.77 3.13
C VAL A 34 10.61 8.86 1.84
N SER A 35 11.18 10.02 1.54
CA SER A 35 12.07 10.19 0.39
C SER A 35 13.31 9.29 0.51
N ASP A 36 13.91 9.19 1.70
CA ASP A 36 15.07 8.35 1.96
C ASP A 36 14.74 6.85 1.84
N TRP A 37 13.58 6.42 2.34
CA TRP A 37 13.08 5.06 2.14
C TRP A 37 12.90 4.71 0.65
N SER A 38 12.44 5.67 -0.15
CA SER A 38 12.26 5.49 -1.60
C SER A 38 13.59 5.32 -2.37
N LYS A 39 14.71 5.68 -1.74
CA LYS A 39 16.08 5.49 -2.25
C LYS A 39 16.71 4.18 -1.80
N GLY A 40 16.03 3.42 -0.93
CA GLY A 40 16.47 2.11 -0.44
C GLY A 40 16.90 2.08 1.02
N ASN A 41 16.96 3.23 1.71
CA ASN A 41 17.37 3.31 3.12
C ASN A 41 16.17 3.11 4.07
N ILE A 42 15.39 2.05 3.86
CA ILE A 42 14.18 1.79 4.64
C ILE A 42 14.48 0.90 5.85
N PRO A 43 14.11 1.30 7.09
CA PRO A 43 14.15 0.41 8.23
C PRO A 43 13.15 -0.74 8.07
N LYS A 44 13.49 -1.95 8.54
CA LYS A 44 12.61 -3.14 8.46
C LYS A 44 11.19 -2.91 8.99
N MET A 45 11.04 -2.10 10.04
CA MET A 45 9.72 -1.78 10.60
C MET A 45 8.86 -0.96 9.63
N ALA A 46 9.46 0.00 8.92
CA ALA A 46 8.74 0.80 7.92
C ALA A 46 8.41 -0.05 6.68
N GLU A 47 9.33 -0.91 6.25
CA GLU A 47 9.08 -1.87 5.18
C GLU A 47 7.91 -2.80 5.50
N LEU A 48 7.90 -3.39 6.70
CA LEU A 48 6.81 -4.23 7.18
C LEU A 48 5.48 -3.46 7.22
N ALA A 49 5.48 -2.22 7.70
CA ALA A 49 4.26 -1.40 7.73
C ALA A 49 3.69 -1.16 6.31
N LEU A 50 4.56 -0.88 5.33
CA LEU A 50 4.14 -0.69 3.94
C LEU A 50 3.65 -1.98 3.29
N ILE A 51 4.25 -3.14 3.61
CA ILE A 51 3.76 -4.45 3.18
C ILE A 51 2.36 -4.71 3.74
N LEU A 52 2.17 -4.51 5.05
CA LEU A 52 0.88 -4.68 5.71
C LEU A 52 -0.19 -3.74 5.16
N MET A 53 0.16 -2.53 4.71
CA MET A 53 -0.77 -1.65 4.02
C MET A 53 -1.30 -2.30 2.73
N LEU A 54 -0.41 -2.87 1.91
CA LEU A 54 -0.81 -3.54 0.67
C LEU A 54 -1.69 -4.77 0.93
N GLU A 55 -1.29 -5.63 1.86
CA GLU A 55 -2.08 -6.80 2.26
C GLU A 55 -3.47 -6.40 2.77
N ASN A 56 -3.57 -5.32 3.56
CA ASN A 56 -4.83 -4.81 4.07
C ASN A 56 -5.75 -4.32 2.94
N LYS A 57 -5.19 -3.65 1.92
CA LYS A 57 -5.94 -3.22 0.73
C LYS A 57 -6.52 -4.44 0.00
N GLU A 58 -5.70 -5.44 -0.29
CA GLU A 58 -6.11 -6.68 -0.97
C GLU A 58 -7.21 -7.42 -0.18
N ILE A 59 -7.04 -7.56 1.13
CA ILE A 59 -8.06 -8.18 2.00
C ILE A 59 -9.39 -7.42 1.93
N LYS A 60 -9.36 -6.08 1.94
CA LYS A 60 -10.57 -5.26 1.83
C LYS A 60 -11.25 -5.40 0.47
N GLU A 61 -10.49 -5.50 -0.61
CA GLU A 61 -11.02 -5.74 -1.95
C GLU A 61 -11.68 -7.11 -2.06
N HIS A 62 -11.05 -8.15 -1.51
CA HIS A 62 -11.67 -9.49 -1.44
C HIS A 62 -12.94 -9.50 -0.60
N LEU A 63 -12.92 -8.83 0.56
CA LEU A 63 -14.10 -8.73 1.41
C LEU A 63 -15.26 -8.02 0.70
N GLU A 64 -14.97 -6.98 -0.06
CA GLU A 64 -15.97 -6.26 -0.85
C GLU A 64 -16.57 -7.14 -1.95
N ASN A 65 -15.73 -7.94 -2.64
CA ASN A 65 -16.20 -8.90 -3.63
C ASN A 65 -17.12 -9.96 -3.02
N VAL A 66 -16.78 -10.48 -1.84
CA VAL A 66 -17.63 -11.45 -1.10
C VAL A 66 -18.97 -10.82 -0.71
N LYS A 67 -18.98 -9.59 -0.21
CA LYS A 67 -20.21 -8.86 0.11
C LYS A 67 -21.08 -8.66 -1.13
N ASN A 68 -20.48 -8.25 -2.25
CA ASN A 68 -21.20 -8.04 -3.50
C ASN A 68 -21.81 -9.34 -4.06
N PHE A 69 -21.09 -10.45 -3.94
CA PHE A 69 -21.61 -11.77 -4.27
C PHE A 69 -22.83 -12.13 -3.42
N TYR A 70 -22.72 -12.01 -2.09
CA TYR A 70 -23.84 -12.26 -1.17
C TYR A 70 -25.07 -11.40 -1.48
N ASN A 71 -24.86 -10.09 -1.69
CA ASN A 71 -25.93 -9.16 -2.05
C ASN A 71 -26.60 -9.51 -3.39
N THR A 72 -25.85 -10.09 -4.33
CA THR A 72 -26.39 -10.55 -5.62
C THR A 72 -27.27 -11.77 -5.41
N LEU A 73 -26.84 -12.73 -4.58
CA LEU A 73 -27.65 -13.92 -4.24
C LEU A 73 -28.97 -13.57 -3.55
N GLN A 74 -29.00 -12.54 -2.69
CA GLN A 74 -30.23 -12.12 -2.01
C GLN A 74 -31.27 -11.46 -2.91
N LYS A 75 -30.87 -11.01 -4.11
CA LYS A 75 -31.76 -10.32 -5.07
C LYS A 75 -32.39 -11.25 -6.09
N ILE A 76 -32.02 -12.54 -6.06
CA ILE A 76 -32.57 -13.61 -6.90
C ILE A 76 -33.63 -14.34 -6.09
#